data_AF-A0AAV1ZZJ3-F1
#
_entry.id   AF-A0AAV1ZZJ3-F1
#
_cell.length_a   1.000
_cell.length_b   1.000
_cell.length_c   1.000
_cell.angle_alpha   90.00
_cell.angle_beta   90.00
_cell.angle_gamma   90.00
#
_symmetry.space_group_name_H-M   'P 1'
#
loop_
_entity.id
_entity.type
_entity.pdbx_description
1 polymer ?
#
loop_
_entity_poly.entity_id
_entity_poly.type
_entity_poly.pdbx_seq_one_letter_code
_entity_poly.pdbx_strand_id
1 'polypeptide(L)'
;MMRHVVPSNNSCLFTSIYFILSNGNMDLDKSNELRNIIADVVRNNTEKYTTAFLGKPNQEYCEWIQNPAHWGGAIELAILSEHFKLEIVAIDTLSLIAHRFGENNNYKDRVFLIYDGIHYDPLVLELDNTTQTMFPASDLRPMEMAIEIAKEAKSSRQFTDMANFTLFCKVCQARFVGDKEVTEHARVTGHCEFGEF
;
A
#
# COMPACT_ATOMS: atom_id res chain seq x y z
N MET A 1 -11.57 0.34 13.51
CA MET A 1 -10.62 -0.24 12.56
C MET A 1 -9.33 0.51 12.74
N MET A 2 -8.19 -0.15 12.62
CA MET A 2 -6.88 0.43 12.83
C MET A 2 -5.84 -0.20 11.91
N ARG A 3 -4.76 0.54 11.64
CA ARG A 3 -3.57 0.05 10.95
C ARG A 3 -2.77 -0.83 11.90
N HIS A 4 -2.46 -2.04 11.47
CA HIS A 4 -1.51 -2.90 12.16
C HIS A 4 -0.18 -2.85 11.41
N VAL A 5 0.88 -2.36 12.07
CA VAL A 5 2.18 -2.11 11.40
C VAL A 5 2.96 -3.42 11.24
N VAL A 6 3.34 -3.75 10.02
CA VAL A 6 4.24 -4.86 9.70
C VAL A 6 5.68 -4.36 9.49
N PRO A 7 6.70 -5.24 9.55
CA PRO A 7 8.07 -4.81 9.32
C PRO A 7 8.28 -4.18 7.95
N SER A 8 8.97 -3.03 7.91
CA SER A 8 9.35 -2.33 6.68
C SER A 8 10.50 -3.04 5.95
N ASN A 9 10.18 -4.17 5.34
CA ASN A 9 11.07 -4.94 4.47
C ASN A 9 10.45 -5.06 3.06
N ASN A 10 11.18 -5.70 2.16
CA ASN A 10 10.77 -5.93 0.76
C ASN A 10 9.58 -6.91 0.60
N SER A 11 9.00 -7.37 1.72
CA SER A 11 7.91 -8.35 1.76
C SER A 11 6.65 -7.87 2.49
N CYS A 12 6.55 -6.58 2.83
CA CYS A 12 5.42 -6.02 3.60
C CYS A 12 4.04 -6.38 3.03
N LEU A 13 3.86 -6.41 1.70
CA LEU A 13 2.62 -6.86 1.05
C LEU A 13 2.28 -8.30 1.42
N PHE A 14 3.24 -9.22 1.30
CA PHE A 14 3.02 -10.64 1.57
C PHE A 14 2.81 -10.88 3.07
N THR A 15 3.58 -10.19 3.92
CA THR A 15 3.39 -10.22 5.38
C THR A 15 1.98 -9.74 5.76
N SER A 16 1.52 -8.64 5.16
CA SER A 16 0.18 -8.09 5.40
C SER A 16 -0.93 -9.06 5.00
N ILE A 17 -0.82 -9.65 3.81
CA ILE A 17 -1.80 -10.65 3.33
C ILE A 17 -1.77 -11.89 4.21
N TYR A 18 -0.59 -12.41 4.54
CA TYR A 18 -0.49 -13.58 5.41
C TYR A 18 -1.10 -13.32 6.78
N PHE A 19 -0.78 -12.19 7.39
CA PHE A 19 -1.34 -11.76 8.68
C PHE A 19 -2.87 -11.73 8.66
N ILE A 20 -3.46 -11.26 7.56
CA ILE A 20 -4.92 -11.26 7.38
C ILE A 20 -5.47 -12.69 7.30
N LEU A 21 -4.87 -13.53 6.45
CA LEU A 21 -5.29 -14.92 6.22
C LEU A 21 -5.11 -15.82 7.44
N SER A 22 -4.17 -15.48 8.31
CA SER A 22 -3.84 -16.21 9.53
C SER A 22 -4.61 -15.70 10.76
N ASN A 23 -5.61 -14.83 10.57
CA ASN A 23 -6.38 -14.19 11.65
C ASN A 23 -5.50 -13.46 12.68
N GLY A 24 -4.51 -12.71 12.20
CA GLY A 24 -3.65 -11.87 13.02
C GLY A 24 -2.34 -12.52 13.49
N ASN A 25 -1.98 -13.69 12.96
CA ASN A 25 -0.70 -14.32 13.26
C ASN A 25 0.40 -13.80 12.32
N MET A 26 1.44 -13.21 12.89
CA MET A 26 2.60 -12.73 12.13
C MET A 26 3.67 -13.82 12.02
N ASP A 27 3.93 -14.26 10.79
CA ASP A 27 5.04 -15.16 10.44
C ASP A 27 5.68 -14.65 9.14
N LEU A 28 6.94 -14.21 9.24
CA LEU A 28 7.63 -13.57 8.12
C LEU A 28 8.08 -14.58 7.05
N ASP A 29 8.29 -15.84 7.44
CA ASP A 29 8.77 -16.89 6.54
C ASP A 29 7.70 -17.26 5.50
N LYS A 30 6.43 -17.00 5.83
CA LYS A 30 5.25 -17.24 4.99
C LYS A 30 5.14 -16.32 3.79
N SER A 31 5.93 -15.25 3.77
CA SER A 31 6.08 -14.41 2.58
C SER A 31 6.57 -15.22 1.37
N ASN A 32 7.46 -16.19 1.60
CA ASN A 32 7.99 -17.04 0.52
C ASN A 32 6.94 -18.01 -0.03
N GLU A 33 6.04 -18.52 0.83
CA GLU A 33 4.94 -19.39 0.41
C GLU A 33 3.98 -18.64 -0.52
N LEU A 34 3.61 -17.40 -0.18
CA LEU A 34 2.76 -16.56 -1.04
C LEU A 34 3.43 -16.24 -2.39
N ARG A 35 4.74 -15.94 -2.39
CA ARG A 35 5.50 -15.73 -3.64
C ARG A 35 5.50 -16.97 -4.53
N ASN A 36 5.66 -18.16 -3.95
CA ASN A 36 5.60 -19.42 -4.68
C ASN A 36 4.22 -19.67 -5.28
N ILE A 37 3.15 -19.41 -4.54
CA ILE A 37 1.77 -19.47 -5.05
C ILE A 37 1.60 -18.57 -6.28
N ILE A 38 2.10 -17.33 -6.20
CA ILE A 38 2.03 -16.38 -7.32
C ILE A 38 2.80 -16.90 -8.53
N ALA A 39 4.05 -17.34 -8.34
CA ALA A 39 4.86 -17.90 -9.41
C ALA A 39 4.18 -19.11 -10.07
N ASP A 40 3.56 -19.99 -9.29
CA ASP A 40 2.83 -21.14 -9.81
C ASP A 40 1.59 -20.74 -10.61
N VAL A 41 0.82 -19.75 -10.15
CA VAL A 41 -0.32 -19.20 -10.90
C VAL A 41 0.13 -18.56 -12.21
N VAL A 42 1.22 -17.79 -12.20
CA VAL A 42 1.76 -17.14 -13.40
C VAL A 42 2.26 -18.17 -14.41
N ARG A 43 3.02 -19.16 -13.94
CA ARG A 43 3.61 -20.22 -14.78
C ARG A 43 2.55 -21.07 -15.47
N ASN A 44 1.44 -21.34 -14.80
CA ASN A 44 0.38 -22.21 -15.30
C ASN A 44 -0.67 -21.51 -16.17
N ASN A 45 -0.63 -20.17 -16.29
CA ASN A 45 -1.61 -19.39 -17.05
C ASN A 45 -0.93 -18.42 -18.02
N THR A 46 -0.09 -18.94 -18.90
CA THR A 46 0.75 -18.16 -19.83
C THR A 46 -0.03 -17.32 -20.83
N GLU A 47 -1.26 -17.73 -21.18
CA GLU A 47 -2.15 -16.95 -22.07
C GLU A 47 -2.63 -15.64 -21.40
N LYS A 48 -2.85 -15.66 -20.09
CA LYS A 48 -3.24 -14.48 -19.30
C LYS A 48 -2.02 -13.64 -18.94
N TYR A 49 -0.99 -14.28 -18.38
CA TYR A 49 0.22 -13.62 -17.88
C TYR A 49 1.30 -13.56 -18.96
N THR A 50 1.01 -12.77 -19.99
CA THR A 50 1.92 -12.50 -21.11
C THR A 50 3.00 -11.50 -20.72
N THR A 51 4.04 -11.37 -21.55
CA THR A 51 5.07 -10.33 -21.37
C THR A 51 4.50 -8.92 -21.30
N ALA A 52 3.45 -8.64 -22.08
CA ALA A 52 2.79 -7.33 -22.06
C ALA A 52 2.08 -7.06 -20.72
N PHE A 53 1.50 -8.11 -20.11
CA PHE A 53 0.84 -8.00 -18.81
C PHE A 53 1.85 -7.82 -17.66
N LEU A 54 2.92 -8.63 -17.67
CA LEU A 54 3.91 -8.70 -16.59
C LEU A 54 5.03 -7.65 -16.71
N GLY A 55 5.19 -7.05 -17.89
CA GLY A 55 6.33 -6.19 -18.24
C GLY A 55 7.66 -6.94 -18.42
N LYS A 56 7.66 -8.27 -18.29
CA LYS A 56 8.81 -9.19 -18.40
C LYS A 56 8.33 -10.56 -18.93
N PRO A 57 9.19 -11.38 -19.56
CA PRO A 57 8.87 -12.76 -19.90
C PRO A 57 8.29 -13.54 -18.71
N ASN A 58 7.30 -14.41 -18.95
CA ASN A 58 6.58 -15.13 -17.90
C ASN A 58 7.52 -15.91 -16.94
N GLN A 59 8.49 -16.64 -17.51
CA GLN A 59 9.48 -17.37 -16.71
C GLN A 59 10.36 -16.43 -15.88
N GLU A 60 10.84 -15.34 -16.48
CA GLU A 60 11.65 -14.33 -15.79
C GLU A 60 10.85 -13.67 -14.65
N TYR A 61 9.56 -13.44 -14.84
CA TYR A 61 8.68 -12.93 -13.78
C TYR A 61 8.55 -13.91 -12.62
N CYS A 62 8.42 -15.21 -12.90
CA CYS A 62 8.34 -16.23 -11.87
C CYS A 62 9.61 -16.25 -11.00
N GLU A 63 10.79 -16.20 -11.62
CA GLU A 63 12.07 -16.13 -10.91
C GLU A 63 12.18 -14.81 -10.14
N TRP A 64 11.73 -13.70 -10.75
CA TRP A 64 11.74 -12.37 -10.13
C TRP A 64 10.87 -12.33 -8.87
N ILE A 65 9.62 -12.80 -8.91
CA ILE A 65 8.69 -12.68 -7.78
C ILE A 65 9.08 -13.58 -6.60
N GLN A 66 9.76 -14.70 -6.87
CA GLN A 66 10.28 -15.61 -5.83
C GLN A 66 11.47 -15.03 -5.05
N ASN A 67 12.13 -14.00 -5.56
CA ASN A 67 13.22 -13.34 -4.85
C ASN A 67 12.67 -12.40 -3.74
N PRO A 68 13.04 -12.60 -2.46
CA PRO A 68 12.53 -11.80 -1.35
C PRO A 68 12.99 -10.33 -1.36
N ALA A 69 13.95 -9.96 -2.22
CA ALA A 69 14.36 -8.58 -2.40
C ALA A 69 13.37 -7.76 -3.24
N HIS A 70 12.48 -8.40 -4.00
CA HIS A 70 11.54 -7.71 -4.88
C HIS A 70 10.20 -7.46 -4.22
N TRP A 71 9.62 -6.29 -4.50
CA TRP A 71 8.33 -5.88 -3.96
C TRP A 71 7.19 -6.50 -4.75
N GLY A 72 6.11 -6.87 -4.07
CA GLY A 72 4.84 -7.12 -4.72
C GLY A 72 4.08 -5.82 -4.99
N GLY A 73 3.05 -5.89 -5.82
CA GLY A 73 2.12 -4.80 -6.05
C GLY A 73 0.77 -5.26 -6.58
N ALA A 74 0.20 -4.50 -7.51
CA ALA A 74 -1.14 -4.74 -8.03
C ALA A 74 -1.32 -6.11 -8.71
N ILE A 75 -0.29 -6.61 -9.42
CA ILE A 75 -0.34 -7.93 -10.06
C ILE A 75 -0.47 -9.03 -9.00
N GLU A 76 0.36 -8.97 -7.95
CA GLU A 76 0.33 -9.91 -6.83
C GLU A 76 -1.02 -9.88 -6.12
N LEU A 77 -1.54 -8.68 -5.80
CA LEU A 77 -2.84 -8.55 -5.14
C LEU A 77 -3.98 -9.13 -5.98
N ALA A 78 -3.97 -8.91 -7.30
CA ALA A 78 -4.97 -9.50 -8.20
C ALA A 78 -4.89 -11.04 -8.21
N ILE A 79 -3.69 -11.60 -8.26
CA ILE A 79 -3.46 -13.05 -8.24
C ILE A 79 -3.91 -13.65 -6.90
N LEU A 80 -3.51 -13.05 -5.78
CA LEU A 80 -3.84 -13.54 -4.45
C LEU A 80 -5.36 -13.43 -4.17
N SER A 81 -6.00 -12.35 -4.62
CA SER A 81 -7.46 -12.20 -4.57
C SER A 81 -8.16 -13.35 -5.30
N GLU A 82 -7.73 -13.66 -6.53
CA GLU A 82 -8.31 -14.74 -7.32
C GLU A 82 -8.03 -16.12 -6.73
N HIS A 83 -6.84 -16.34 -6.18
CA HIS A 83 -6.42 -17.60 -5.58
C HIS A 83 -7.21 -17.91 -4.31
N PHE A 84 -7.31 -16.94 -3.39
CA PHE A 84 -8.01 -17.10 -2.11
C PHE A 84 -9.51 -16.82 -2.16
N LYS A 85 -10.03 -16.43 -3.33
CA LYS A 85 -11.46 -16.10 -3.54
C LYS A 85 -11.95 -15.02 -2.58
N LEU A 86 -11.16 -13.96 -2.50
CA LEU A 86 -11.34 -12.87 -1.54
C LEU A 86 -11.18 -11.52 -2.21
N GLU A 87 -12.04 -10.56 -1.87
CA GLU A 87 -11.88 -9.18 -2.33
C GLU A 87 -10.81 -8.46 -1.52
N ILE A 88 -9.74 -7.99 -2.17
CA ILE A 88 -8.67 -7.24 -1.49
C ILE A 88 -8.83 -5.77 -1.84
N VAL A 89 -8.95 -4.91 -0.83
CA VAL A 89 -9.04 -3.46 -1.01
C VAL A 89 -7.77 -2.81 -0.50
N ALA A 90 -6.96 -2.25 -1.39
CA ALA A 90 -5.78 -1.47 -1.02
C ALA A 90 -6.07 0.03 -1.16
N ILE A 91 -6.02 0.77 -0.05
CA ILE A 91 -6.31 2.20 -0.02
C ILE A 91 -5.00 2.96 -0.06
N ASP A 92 -4.77 3.70 -1.14
CA ASP A 92 -3.63 4.58 -1.27
C ASP A 92 -3.87 5.87 -0.47
N THR A 93 -3.05 6.11 0.55
CA THR A 93 -3.14 7.30 1.40
C THR A 93 -2.78 8.60 0.69
N LEU A 94 -2.05 8.54 -0.43
CA LEU A 94 -1.71 9.72 -1.22
C LEU A 94 -2.91 10.17 -2.05
N SER A 95 -3.47 9.28 -2.86
CA SER A 95 -4.60 9.60 -3.75
C SER A 95 -5.97 9.48 -3.09
N LEU A 96 -6.07 8.75 -1.96
CA LEU A 96 -7.32 8.30 -1.33
C LEU A 96 -8.17 7.38 -2.22
N ILE A 97 -7.57 6.79 -3.25
CA ILE A 97 -8.24 5.82 -4.11
C ILE A 97 -8.19 4.45 -3.45
N ALA A 98 -9.35 3.79 -3.36
CA ALA A 98 -9.47 2.41 -2.93
C ALA A 98 -9.39 1.48 -4.15
N HIS A 99 -8.26 0.81 -4.35
CA HIS A 99 -8.08 -0.17 -5.39
C HIS A 99 -8.68 -1.51 -4.96
N ARG A 100 -9.73 -1.96 -5.67
CA ARG A 100 -10.47 -3.18 -5.36
C ARG A 100 -10.05 -4.31 -6.30
N PHE A 101 -9.44 -5.35 -5.75
CA PHE A 101 -9.05 -6.56 -6.47
C PHE A 101 -10.11 -7.63 -6.21
N GLY A 102 -10.69 -8.19 -7.27
CA GLY A 102 -11.75 -9.21 -7.17
C GLY A 102 -13.18 -8.66 -7.01
N GLU A 103 -13.39 -7.34 -7.19
CA GLU A 103 -14.70 -6.67 -7.03
C GLU A 103 -15.84 -7.33 -7.82
N ASN A 104 -15.57 -7.77 -9.05
CA ASN A 104 -16.58 -8.34 -9.95
C ASN A 104 -16.73 -9.88 -9.82
N ASN A 105 -16.03 -10.50 -8.86
CA ASN A 105 -15.97 -11.95 -8.75
C ASN A 105 -16.99 -12.51 -7.72
N ASN A 106 -17.84 -11.65 -7.14
CA ASN A 106 -18.84 -12.00 -6.13
C ASN A 106 -18.26 -12.78 -4.94
N TYR A 107 -17.05 -12.41 -4.50
CA TYR A 107 -16.46 -12.97 -3.30
C TYR A 107 -17.26 -12.57 -2.07
N LYS A 108 -17.37 -13.49 -1.11
CA LYS A 108 -18.15 -13.29 0.11
C LYS A 108 -17.40 -12.48 1.16
N ASP A 109 -16.07 -12.52 1.10
CA ASP A 109 -15.19 -11.91 2.08
C ASP A 109 -14.34 -10.82 1.43
N ARG A 110 -14.06 -9.79 2.21
CA ARG A 110 -13.27 -8.62 1.88
C ARG A 110 -12.23 -8.36 2.96
N VAL A 111 -11.05 -7.92 2.55
CA VAL A 111 -9.97 -7.49 3.44
C VAL A 111 -9.43 -6.15 2.99
N PHE A 112 -8.73 -5.47 3.91
CA PHE A 112 -8.27 -4.11 3.70
C PHE A 112 -6.78 -3.97 3.97
N LEU A 113 -6.11 -3.28 3.06
CA LEU A 113 -4.75 -2.82 3.18
C LEU A 113 -4.72 -1.29 3.09
N ILE A 114 -3.77 -0.68 3.76
CA ILE A 114 -3.39 0.72 3.57
C ILE A 114 -2.01 0.78 2.91
N TYR A 115 -1.84 1.71 1.98
CA TYR A 115 -0.63 1.87 1.17
C TYR A 115 -0.18 3.33 1.17
N ASP A 116 1.11 3.58 1.35
CA ASP A 116 1.68 4.95 1.44
C ASP A 116 2.58 5.37 0.28
N GLY A 117 2.61 4.53 -0.77
CA GLY A 117 3.50 4.69 -1.92
C GLY A 117 4.71 3.75 -1.91
N ILE A 118 5.07 3.18 -0.75
CA ILE A 118 6.21 2.25 -0.64
C ILE A 118 5.96 1.08 0.31
N HIS A 119 4.95 1.15 1.18
CA HIS A 119 4.70 0.17 2.22
C HIS A 119 3.22 -0.18 2.33
N TYR A 120 2.94 -1.46 2.59
CA TYR A 120 1.61 -1.98 2.85
C TYR A 120 1.47 -2.42 4.30
N ASP A 121 0.32 -2.10 4.89
CA ASP A 121 -0.09 -2.62 6.19
C ASP A 121 -1.53 -3.12 6.15
N PRO A 122 -1.89 -4.17 6.92
CA PRO A 122 -3.26 -4.60 7.08
C PRO A 122 -4.07 -3.62 7.95
N LEU A 123 -5.33 -3.43 7.55
CA LEU A 123 -6.33 -2.74 8.36
C LEU A 123 -7.24 -3.76 9.02
N VAL A 124 -7.33 -3.69 10.35
CA VAL A 124 -8.04 -4.68 11.17
C VAL A 124 -9.00 -4.02 12.15
N LEU A 125 -9.96 -4.78 12.65
CA LEU A 125 -10.83 -4.38 13.74
C LEU A 125 -10.43 -5.16 14.99
N GLU A 126 -9.80 -4.47 15.95
CA GLU A 126 -9.59 -5.04 17.28
C GLU A 126 -10.92 -5.02 18.05
N LEU A 127 -11.31 -6.19 18.53
CA LEU A 127 -12.40 -6.41 19.48
C LEU A 127 -11.78 -6.91 20.78
N ASP A 128 -12.48 -6.78 21.91
CA ASP A 128 -11.93 -6.98 23.27
C ASP A 128 -10.96 -8.17 23.42
N ASN A 129 -11.24 -9.31 22.78
CA ASN A 129 -10.38 -10.50 22.82
C ASN A 129 -10.03 -11.09 21.43
N THR A 130 -10.38 -10.42 20.33
CA THR A 130 -10.14 -10.98 18.97
C THR A 130 -9.84 -9.89 17.95
N THR A 131 -8.90 -10.16 17.06
CA THR A 131 -8.63 -9.31 15.90
C THR A 131 -9.44 -9.83 14.70
N GLN A 132 -10.36 -9.01 14.20
CA GLN A 132 -11.07 -9.31 12.96
C GLN A 132 -10.30 -8.74 11.77
N THR A 133 -9.83 -9.64 10.90
CA THR A 133 -9.03 -9.31 9.70
C THR A 133 -9.82 -9.43 8.40
N MET A 134 -10.90 -10.23 8.40
CA MET A 134 -11.78 -10.49 7.26
C MET A 134 -13.20 -10.04 7.55
N PHE A 135 -13.85 -9.46 6.54
CA PHE A 135 -15.17 -8.85 6.66
C PHE A 135 -16.10 -9.37 5.56
N PRO A 136 -17.40 -9.52 5.81
CA PRO A 136 -18.35 -9.82 4.75
C PRO A 136 -18.31 -8.72 3.67
N ALA A 137 -18.18 -9.08 2.40
CA ALA A 137 -18.13 -8.12 1.29
C ALA A 137 -19.43 -7.32 1.11
N SER A 138 -20.55 -7.84 1.66
CA SER A 138 -21.83 -7.14 1.73
C SER A 138 -21.88 -6.04 2.80
N ASP A 139 -20.95 -6.06 3.77
CA ASP A 139 -20.85 -5.02 4.79
C ASP A 139 -20.04 -3.84 4.27
N LEU A 140 -20.68 -2.67 4.21
CA LEU A 140 -20.06 -1.44 3.72
C LEU A 140 -19.31 -0.69 4.82
N ARG A 141 -19.63 -0.91 6.10
CA ARG A 141 -19.06 -0.17 7.23
C ARG A 141 -17.53 -0.31 7.30
N PRO A 142 -16.93 -1.51 7.13
CA PRO A 142 -15.47 -1.64 7.12
C PRO A 142 -14.78 -0.80 6.03
N MET A 143 -15.43 -0.64 4.86
CA MET A 143 -14.89 0.19 3.78
C MET A 143 -14.90 1.67 4.15
N GLU A 144 -15.99 2.16 4.73
CA GLU A 144 -16.07 3.54 5.23
C GLU A 144 -15.01 3.81 6.29
N MET A 145 -14.86 2.90 7.26
CA MET A 145 -13.85 3.00 8.31
C MET A 145 -12.42 3.00 7.74
N ALA A 146 -12.14 2.13 6.76
CA ALA A 146 -10.83 2.05 6.13
C ALA A 146 -10.47 3.34 5.37
N ILE A 147 -11.46 3.97 4.71
CA ILE A 147 -11.30 5.27 4.04
C ILE A 147 -11.02 6.37 5.06
N GLU A 148 -11.71 6.40 6.21
CA GLU A 148 -11.43 7.38 7.26
C GLU A 148 -10.00 7.26 7.82
N ILE A 149 -9.52 6.02 8.06
CA ILE A 149 -8.12 5.80 8.47
C ILE A 149 -7.12 6.33 7.43
N ALA A 150 -7.41 6.15 6.13
CA ALA A 150 -6.55 6.68 5.08
C ALA A 150 -6.57 8.23 5.01
N LYS A 151 -7.73 8.86 5.25
CA LYS A 151 -7.84 10.33 5.34
C LYS A 151 -7.05 10.87 6.54
N GLU A 152 -7.15 10.23 7.70
CA GLU A 152 -6.37 10.58 8.89
C GLU A 152 -4.87 10.45 8.65
N ALA A 153 -4.43 9.38 7.99
CA ALA A 153 -3.03 9.17 7.62
C ALA A 153 -2.53 10.27 6.66
N LYS A 154 -3.31 10.62 5.64
CA LYS A 154 -2.99 11.71 4.70
C LYS A 154 -2.90 13.06 5.39
N SER A 155 -3.87 13.37 6.24
CA SER A 155 -3.92 14.62 7.01
C SER A 155 -2.71 14.73 7.94
N SER A 156 -2.40 13.67 8.69
CA SER A 156 -1.24 13.62 9.58
C SER A 156 0.06 13.85 8.82
N ARG A 157 0.23 13.22 7.64
CA ARG A 157 1.39 13.45 6.77
C ARG A 157 1.45 14.88 6.26
N GLN A 158 0.33 15.49 5.86
CA GLN A 158 0.28 16.89 5.47
C GLN A 158 0.67 17.82 6.62
N PHE A 159 0.25 17.54 7.86
CA PHE A 159 0.69 18.28 9.03
C PHE A 159 2.18 18.11 9.31
N THR A 160 2.71 16.89 9.17
CA THR A 160 4.14 16.62 9.30
C THR A 160 4.94 17.30 8.20
N ASP A 161 4.51 17.24 6.94
CA ASP A 161 5.13 17.94 5.81
C ASP A 161 5.05 19.47 6.00
N MET A 162 3.92 19.99 6.52
CA MET A 162 3.77 21.39 6.90
C MET A 162 4.63 21.80 8.10
N ALA A 163 5.01 20.86 8.96
CA ALA A 163 5.95 21.08 10.06
C ALA A 163 7.41 20.89 9.63
N ASN A 164 7.65 20.12 8.57
CA ASN A 164 8.97 19.79 8.03
C ASN A 164 9.52 20.83 7.05
N PHE A 165 8.84 21.96 6.85
CA PHE A 165 9.44 23.08 6.14
C PHE A 165 10.70 23.53 6.87
N THR A 166 11.85 23.35 6.24
CA THR A 166 13.13 23.77 6.81
C THR A 166 13.44 25.23 6.51
N LEU A 167 12.80 25.80 5.48
CA LEU A 167 13.12 27.12 4.94
C LEU A 167 11.86 27.95 4.73
N PHE A 168 11.94 29.26 4.97
CA PHE A 168 10.88 30.21 4.63
C PHE A 168 11.46 31.51 4.06
N CYS A 169 10.74 32.15 3.14
CA CYS A 169 11.11 33.45 2.59
C CYS A 169 10.79 34.55 3.61
N LYS A 170 11.78 35.38 3.95
CA LYS A 170 11.61 36.49 4.89
C LYS A 170 10.75 37.64 4.32
N VAL A 171 10.66 37.76 2.99
CA VAL A 171 9.92 38.82 2.30
C VAL A 171 8.43 38.53 2.25
N CYS A 172 8.04 37.33 1.82
CA CYS A 172 6.64 36.96 1.62
C CYS A 172 6.12 35.84 2.53
N GLN A 173 6.95 35.30 3.41
CA GLN A 173 6.60 34.24 4.38
C GLN A 173 6.18 32.90 3.74
N ALA A 174 6.44 32.70 2.44
CA ALA A 174 6.29 31.41 1.79
C ALA A 174 7.26 30.38 2.41
N ARG A 175 6.82 29.12 2.58
CA ARG A 175 7.58 28.04 3.24
C ARG A 175 7.94 26.96 2.23
N PHE A 176 9.09 26.32 2.40
CA PHE A 176 9.72 25.43 1.42
C PHE A 176 10.36 24.22 2.08
N VAL A 177 10.30 23.07 1.41
CA VAL A 177 10.99 21.84 1.82
C VAL A 177 12.20 21.64 0.90
N GLY A 178 13.35 22.16 1.34
CA GLY A 178 14.64 22.00 0.65
C GLY A 178 14.92 22.99 -0.49
N ASP A 179 16.14 22.89 -1.01
CA ASP A 179 16.78 23.95 -1.82
C ASP A 179 16.17 24.16 -3.21
N LYS A 180 15.55 23.12 -3.80
CA LYS A 180 14.98 23.19 -5.15
C LYS A 180 13.81 24.17 -5.22
N GLU A 181 12.94 24.15 -4.22
CA GLU A 181 11.76 25.02 -4.15
C GLU A 181 12.15 26.47 -3.85
N VAL A 182 13.14 26.65 -2.97
CA VAL A 182 13.73 27.95 -2.65
C VAL A 182 14.35 28.60 -3.89
N THR A 183 15.10 27.82 -4.67
CA THR A 183 15.75 28.31 -5.90
C THR A 183 14.72 28.74 -6.94
N GLU A 184 13.67 27.95 -7.14
CA GLU A 184 12.61 28.30 -8.09
C GLU A 184 11.80 29.52 -7.60
N HIS A 185 11.52 29.62 -6.30
CA HIS A 185 10.87 30.79 -5.72
C HIS A 185 11.69 32.05 -5.98
N ALA A 186 12.99 32.05 -5.66
CA ALA A 186 13.89 33.17 -5.89
C ALA A 186 13.93 33.59 -7.36
N ARG A 187 13.90 32.61 -8.28
CA ARG A 187 13.90 32.86 -9.72
C ARG A 187 12.62 33.56 -10.19
N VAL A 188 11.47 33.17 -9.67
CA VAL A 188 10.16 33.67 -10.12
C VAL A 188 9.79 34.99 -9.45
N THR A 189 10.06 35.14 -8.15
CA THR A 189 9.64 36.30 -7.35
C THR A 189 10.74 37.34 -7.17
N GLY A 190 12.00 36.97 -7.40
CA GLY A 190 13.16 37.80 -7.07
C GLY A 190 13.47 37.86 -5.57
N HIS A 191 12.79 37.08 -4.73
CA HIS A 191 13.06 37.04 -3.30
C HIS A 191 14.25 36.14 -2.99
N CYS A 192 15.33 36.73 -2.49
CA CYS A 192 16.57 36.00 -2.17
C CYS A 192 16.82 35.85 -0.66
N GLU A 193 15.92 36.38 0.18
CA GLU A 193 16.07 36.32 1.63
C GLU A 193 15.27 35.16 2.21
N PHE A 194 15.98 34.10 2.61
CA PHE A 194 15.40 32.93 3.25
C PHE A 194 15.91 32.79 4.70
N GLY A 195 15.09 32.22 5.56
CA GLY A 195 15.42 31.84 6.93
C GLY A 195 15.11 30.37 7.14
N GLU A 196 15.83 29.76 8.07
CA GLU A 196 15.55 28.41 8.57
C GLU A 196 14.69 28.52 9.84
N PHE A 197 13.89 27.49 10.11
CA PHE A 197 13.18 27.35 11.40
C PHE A 197 14.12 26.88 12.51
#